data_AF-A0A920NIZ2-F1
#
_entry.id   AF-A0A920NIZ2-F1
#
_cell.length_a   1.000
_cell.length_b   1.000
_cell.length_c   1.000
_cell.angle_alpha   90.00
_cell.angle_beta   90.00
_cell.angle_gamma   90.00
#
_symmetry.space_group_name_H-M   'P 1'
#
loop_
_entity.id
_entity.type
_entity.pdbx_description
1 polymer ?
#
loop_
_entity_poly.entity_id
_entity_poly.type
_entity_poly.pdbx_seq_one_letter_code
_entity_poly.pdbx_strand_id
1 'polypeptide(L)'
;MTEVKYDVIPKLNEFGMKTVDIRIKRADFPNEIATAVYARMQAERKRIADAERAEGAKADLEIRSNVDKQAQIITAEAERDANVLRGEGEAEAIRIFAEALEQDPEFYRFQRSLEAYQKVFTENTTVILPSDSELFTYLESPKPDSGN
;
A
#
# COMPACT_ATOMS: atom_id res chain seq x y z
N MET A 1 -9.35 51.10 -30.23
CA MET A 1 -8.62 52.39 -30.26
C MET A 1 -8.50 52.94 -31.68
N THR A 2 -8.24 52.10 -32.67
CA THR A 2 -8.15 52.47 -34.09
C THR A 2 -9.50 52.95 -34.66
N GLU A 3 -10.60 52.27 -34.33
CA GLU A 3 -11.95 52.56 -34.84
C GLU A 3 -12.45 53.97 -34.50
N VAL A 4 -12.35 54.39 -33.23
CA VAL A 4 -12.76 55.74 -32.79
C VAL A 4 -11.92 56.85 -33.45
N LYS A 5 -10.66 56.58 -33.80
CA LYS A 5 -9.82 57.56 -34.51
C LYS A 5 -10.33 57.83 -35.93
N TYR A 6 -10.80 56.80 -36.64
CA TYR A 6 -11.28 56.93 -38.01
C TYR A 6 -12.57 57.76 -38.13
N ASP A 7 -13.46 57.68 -37.15
CA ASP A 7 -14.74 58.41 -37.19
C ASP A 7 -14.63 59.90 -36.83
N VAL A 8 -13.65 60.27 -36.00
CA VAL A 8 -13.57 61.61 -35.41
C VAL A 8 -12.65 62.54 -36.22
N ILE A 9 -11.60 62.00 -36.84
CA ILE A 9 -10.64 62.76 -37.66
C ILE A 9 -11.26 63.53 -38.84
N PRO A 10 -12.16 62.95 -39.68
CA PRO A 10 -12.71 63.69 -40.83
C PRO A 10 -13.59 64.86 -40.40
N LYS A 11 -14.35 64.73 -39.30
CA LYS A 11 -15.21 65.79 -38.77
C LYS A 11 -14.42 66.95 -38.18
N LEU A 12 -13.28 66.68 -37.53
CA LEU A 12 -12.45 67.73 -36.92
C LEU A 12 -11.58 68.48 -37.95
N ASN A 13 -11.18 67.80 -39.03
CA ASN A 13 -10.45 68.42 -40.14
C ASN A 13 -11.30 69.46 -40.89
N GLU A 14 -12.62 69.27 -40.99
CA GLU A 14 -13.54 70.26 -41.58
C GLU A 14 -13.54 71.58 -40.80
N PHE A 15 -13.28 71.53 -39.49
CA PHE A 15 -13.14 72.70 -38.62
C PHE A 15 -11.69 73.18 -38.46
N GLY A 16 -10.73 72.63 -39.23
CA GLY A 16 -9.32 73.04 -39.19
C GLY A 16 -8.56 72.65 -37.92
N MET A 17 -9.08 71.70 -37.13
CA MET A 17 -8.49 71.27 -35.86
C MET A 17 -7.69 69.98 -36.00
N LYS A 18 -6.45 69.96 -35.48
CA LYS A 18 -5.56 68.78 -35.48
C LYS A 18 -5.62 68.03 -34.14
N THR A 19 -6.05 66.78 -34.16
CA THR A 19 -6.08 65.93 -32.96
C THR A 19 -4.67 65.44 -32.59
N VAL A 20 -4.25 65.65 -31.35
CA VAL A 20 -2.92 65.21 -30.85
C VAL A 20 -3.01 63.84 -30.16
N ASP A 21 -4.05 63.60 -29.35
CA ASP A 21 -4.26 62.34 -28.64
C ASP A 21 -5.73 62.15 -28.26
N ILE A 22 -6.22 60.90 -28.26
CA ILE A 22 -7.57 60.52 -27.84
C ILE A 22 -7.43 59.52 -26.70
N ARG A 23 -7.83 59.94 -25.49
CA ARG A 23 -7.85 59.09 -24.30
C ARG A 23 -9.26 58.92 -23.80
N ILE A 24 -9.64 57.68 -23.49
CA ILE A 24 -10.89 57.38 -22.81
C ILE A 24 -10.73 57.77 -21.35
N LYS A 25 -11.48 58.79 -20.90
CA LYS A 25 -11.38 59.30 -19.53
C LYS A 25 -12.14 58.45 -18.53
N ARG A 26 -13.25 57.82 -18.94
CA ARG A 26 -14.10 56.99 -18.08
C ARG A 26 -15.01 56.10 -18.92
N ALA A 27 -15.03 54.81 -18.62
CA ALA A 27 -15.93 53.83 -19.22
C ALA A 27 -16.79 53.21 -18.10
N ASP A 28 -17.58 54.04 -17.44
CA ASP A 28 -18.47 53.56 -16.37
C ASP A 28 -19.76 53.05 -16.99
N PHE A 29 -20.16 51.83 -16.62
CA PHE A 29 -21.50 51.32 -16.90
C PHE A 29 -22.51 52.04 -15.99
N PRO A 30 -23.75 52.31 -16.45
CA PRO A 30 -24.81 52.80 -15.58
C PRO A 30 -24.96 51.87 -14.36
N ASN A 31 -25.00 52.43 -13.14
CA ASN A 31 -25.01 51.68 -11.88
C ASN A 31 -26.15 50.62 -11.83
N GLU A 32 -27.25 50.87 -12.53
CA GLU A 32 -28.41 49.97 -12.64
C GLU A 32 -28.06 48.64 -13.33
N ILE A 33 -27.19 48.65 -14.35
CA ILE A 33 -26.82 47.45 -15.13
C ILE A 33 -25.57 46.79 -14.56
N ALA A 34 -24.66 47.59 -13.98
CA ALA A 34 -23.40 47.10 -13.44
C ALA A 34 -23.60 45.98 -12.42
N THR A 35 -24.56 46.13 -11.49
CA THR A 35 -24.85 45.15 -10.43
C THR A 35 -25.25 43.78 -11.00
N ALA A 36 -26.09 43.73 -12.03
CA ALA A 36 -26.52 42.48 -12.67
C ALA A 36 -25.37 41.77 -13.40
N VAL A 37 -24.50 42.55 -14.06
CA VAL A 37 -23.31 42.01 -14.75
C VAL A 37 -22.30 41.47 -13.73
N TYR A 38 -22.05 42.18 -12.63
CA TYR A 38 -21.18 41.71 -11.55
C TYR A 38 -21.72 40.43 -10.90
N ALA A 39 -23.02 40.35 -10.61
CA ALA A 39 -23.64 39.15 -10.06
C ALA A 39 -23.49 37.95 -11.01
N ARG A 40 -23.69 38.14 -12.31
CA ARG A 40 -23.47 37.10 -13.32
C ARG A 40 -22.00 36.66 -13.39
N MET A 41 -21.06 37.59 -13.34
CA MET A 41 -19.63 37.27 -13.33
C MET A 41 -19.23 36.49 -12.08
N GLN A 42 -19.76 36.85 -10.91
CA GLN A 42 -19.51 36.11 -9.67
C GLN A 42 -20.07 34.70 -9.72
N ALA A 43 -21.31 34.53 -10.20
CA ALA A 43 -21.93 33.22 -10.38
C ALA A 43 -21.12 32.35 -11.34
N GLU A 44 -20.66 32.91 -12.46
CA GLU A 44 -19.85 32.19 -13.43
C GLU A 44 -18.47 31.82 -12.88
N ARG A 45 -17.80 32.74 -12.18
CA ARG A 45 -16.53 32.45 -11.50
C ARG A 45 -16.67 31.37 -10.45
N LYS A 46 -17.76 31.39 -9.67
CA LYS A 46 -18.06 30.34 -8.69
C LYS A 46 -18.28 29.00 -9.37
N ARG A 47 -19.07 28.96 -10.46
CA ARG A 47 -19.31 27.75 -11.26
C ARG A 47 -18.02 27.15 -11.79
N ILE A 48 -17.12 27.98 -12.34
CA ILE A 48 -15.80 27.54 -12.82
C ILE A 48 -14.96 26.98 -11.67
N ALA A 49 -14.91 27.68 -10.53
CA ALA A 49 -14.14 27.22 -9.37
C ALA A 49 -14.68 25.91 -8.80
N ASP A 50 -16.00 25.73 -8.76
CA ASP A 50 -16.63 24.51 -8.26
C ASP A 50 -16.41 23.34 -9.22
N ALA A 51 -16.42 23.58 -10.54
CA ALA A 51 -16.08 22.58 -11.55
C ALA A 51 -14.61 22.13 -11.42
N GLU A 52 -13.67 23.07 -11.29
CA GLU A 52 -12.24 22.78 -11.12
C GLU A 52 -11.98 21.97 -9.83
N ARG A 53 -12.67 22.32 -8.73
CA ARG A 53 -12.58 21.55 -7.48
C ARG A 53 -13.14 20.15 -7.62
N ALA A 54 -14.25 19.99 -8.34
CA ALA A 54 -14.85 18.68 -8.57
C ALA A 54 -13.93 17.79 -9.43
N GLU A 55 -13.28 18.37 -10.44
CA GLU A 55 -12.29 17.66 -11.25
C GLU A 55 -11.06 17.25 -10.43
N GLY A 56 -10.52 18.16 -9.63
CA GLY A 56 -9.42 17.85 -8.70
C GLY A 56 -9.77 16.76 -7.70
N ALA A 57 -10.96 16.80 -7.12
CA ALA A 57 -11.44 15.78 -6.19
C ALA A 57 -11.62 14.41 -6.86
N LYS A 58 -12.11 14.40 -8.12
CA LYS A 58 -12.25 13.16 -8.90
C LYS A 58 -10.88 12.55 -9.19
N ALA A 59 -9.92 13.35 -9.64
CA ALA A 59 -8.57 12.90 -9.93
C ALA A 59 -7.86 12.38 -8.68
N ASP A 60 -7.98 13.08 -7.55
CA ASP A 60 -7.42 12.63 -6.26
C ASP A 60 -8.02 11.29 -5.82
N LEU A 61 -9.34 11.12 -5.91
CA LEU A 61 -10.01 9.87 -5.56
C LEU A 61 -9.55 8.70 -6.45
N GLU A 62 -9.43 8.93 -7.75
CA GLU A 62 -8.96 7.92 -8.70
C GLU A 62 -7.51 7.53 -8.43
N ILE A 63 -6.63 8.50 -8.20
CA ILE A 63 -5.23 8.24 -7.87
C ILE A 63 -5.12 7.47 -6.56
N ARG A 64 -5.79 7.91 -5.50
CA ARG A 64 -5.77 7.22 -4.19
C ARG A 64 -6.27 5.79 -4.30
N SER A 65 -7.41 5.58 -4.96
CA SER A 65 -7.97 4.24 -5.12
C SER A 65 -7.02 3.31 -5.88
N ASN A 66 -6.34 3.82 -6.91
CA ASN A 66 -5.33 3.05 -7.64
C ASN A 66 -4.10 2.74 -6.78
N VAL A 67 -3.61 3.71 -6.00
CA VAL A 67 -2.48 3.52 -5.07
C VAL A 67 -2.83 2.48 -4.01
N ASP A 68 -4.00 2.58 -3.39
CA ASP A 68 -4.45 1.63 -2.36
C ASP A 68 -4.55 0.21 -2.92
N LYS A 69 -5.11 0.08 -4.13
CA LYS A 69 -5.18 -1.20 -4.84
C LYS A 69 -3.80 -1.78 -5.11
N GLN A 70 -2.87 -0.97 -5.61
CA GLN A 70 -1.50 -1.42 -5.89
C GLN A 70 -0.77 -1.81 -4.60
N ALA A 71 -0.90 -1.03 -3.52
CA ALA A 71 -0.31 -1.34 -2.22
C ALA A 71 -0.83 -2.67 -1.68
N GLN A 72 -2.14 -2.92 -1.82
CA GLN A 72 -2.75 -4.19 -1.41
C GLN A 72 -2.23 -5.37 -2.24
N ILE A 73 -2.10 -5.21 -3.56
CA ILE A 73 -1.54 -6.25 -4.44
C ILE A 73 -0.10 -6.57 -4.05
N ILE A 74 0.74 -5.55 -3.89
CA ILE A 74 2.17 -5.72 -3.52
C ILE A 74 2.28 -6.44 -2.17
N THR A 75 1.47 -6.05 -1.19
CA THR A 75 1.48 -6.71 0.13
C THR A 75 1.06 -8.18 0.01
N ALA A 76 -0.01 -8.46 -0.75
CA ALA A 76 -0.49 -9.82 -0.95
C ALA A 76 0.51 -10.70 -1.72
N GLU A 77 1.19 -10.15 -2.71
CA GLU A 77 2.26 -10.83 -3.46
C GLU A 77 3.45 -11.13 -2.54
N ALA A 78 3.89 -10.14 -1.75
CA ALA A 78 4.98 -10.32 -0.79
C ALA A 78 4.65 -11.39 0.28
N GLU A 79 3.43 -11.39 0.82
CA GLU A 79 2.98 -12.41 1.77
C GLU A 79 2.90 -13.80 1.14
N ARG A 80 2.38 -13.89 -0.09
CA ARG A 80 2.33 -15.13 -0.85
C ARG A 80 3.74 -15.69 -1.03
N ASP A 81 4.68 -14.89 -1.53
CA ASP A 81 6.04 -15.31 -1.81
C ASP A 81 6.77 -15.71 -0.52
N ALA A 82 6.57 -14.95 0.57
CA ALA A 82 7.11 -15.31 1.88
C ALA A 82 6.57 -16.65 2.39
N ASN A 83 5.28 -16.93 2.19
CA ASN A 83 4.67 -18.20 2.60
C ASN A 83 5.16 -19.37 1.75
N VAL A 84 5.33 -19.18 0.43
CA VAL A 84 5.91 -20.19 -0.46
C VAL A 84 7.35 -20.51 -0.02
N LEU A 85 8.19 -19.50 0.16
CA LEU A 85 9.59 -19.69 0.56
C LEU A 85 9.71 -20.37 1.93
N ARG A 86 8.83 -20.01 2.88
CA ARG A 86 8.77 -20.68 4.19
C ARG A 86 8.37 -22.15 4.04
N GLY A 87 7.35 -22.43 3.23
CA GLY A 87 6.89 -23.80 2.96
C GLY A 87 7.97 -24.65 2.29
N GLU A 88 8.72 -24.09 1.35
CA GLU A 88 9.87 -24.75 0.71
C GLU A 88 10.98 -25.04 1.72
N GLY A 89 11.30 -24.08 2.59
CA GLY A 89 12.30 -24.25 3.66
C GLY A 89 11.89 -25.30 4.68
N GLU A 90 10.62 -25.32 5.09
CA GLU A 90 10.08 -26.34 5.99
C GLU A 90 10.09 -27.73 5.35
N ALA A 91 9.67 -27.84 4.09
CA ALA A 91 9.71 -29.10 3.35
C ALA A 91 11.14 -29.64 3.22
N GLU A 92 12.10 -28.77 2.90
CA GLU A 92 13.50 -29.16 2.78
C GLU A 92 14.10 -29.56 4.14
N ALA A 93 13.80 -28.83 5.21
CA ALA A 93 14.21 -29.20 6.55
C ALA A 93 13.67 -30.58 6.94
N ILE A 94 12.37 -30.82 6.73
CA ILE A 94 11.73 -32.12 7.01
C ILE A 94 12.38 -33.23 6.17
N ARG A 95 12.69 -32.97 4.89
CA ARG A 95 13.37 -33.93 4.01
C ARG A 95 14.74 -34.30 4.55
N ILE A 96 15.56 -33.33 4.92
CA ILE A 96 16.89 -33.55 5.50
C ILE A 96 16.78 -34.31 6.83
N PHE A 97 15.84 -33.94 7.69
CA PHE A 97 15.60 -34.67 8.93
C PHE A 97 15.19 -36.12 8.67
N ALA A 98 14.26 -36.37 7.74
CA ALA A 98 13.84 -37.72 7.38
C ALA A 98 15.01 -38.54 6.81
N GLU A 99 15.81 -37.98 5.92
CA GLU A 99 17.00 -38.63 5.35
C GLU A 99 18.03 -38.95 6.44
N ALA A 100 18.29 -38.02 7.36
CA ALA A 100 19.19 -38.25 8.49
C ALA A 100 18.65 -39.33 9.46
N LEU A 101 17.33 -39.40 9.64
CA LEU A 101 16.67 -40.40 10.48
C LEU A 101 16.65 -41.79 9.83
N GLU A 102 16.55 -41.87 8.51
CA GLU A 102 16.62 -43.14 7.77
C GLU A 102 18.02 -43.76 7.80
N GLN A 103 19.08 -42.98 8.03
CA GLN A 103 20.44 -43.53 8.10
C GLN A 103 20.66 -44.45 9.32
N ASP A 104 20.02 -44.16 10.45
CA ASP A 104 20.06 -45.03 11.64
C ASP A 104 18.79 -44.88 12.50
N PRO A 105 17.75 -45.71 12.23
CA PRO A 105 16.50 -45.71 12.99
C PRO A 105 16.69 -46.09 14.47
N GLU A 106 17.71 -46.89 14.78
CA GLU A 106 17.98 -47.37 16.15
C GLU A 106 18.65 -46.28 16.99
N PHE A 107 19.59 -45.53 16.40
CA PHE A 107 20.18 -44.35 17.06
C PHE A 107 19.12 -43.28 17.38
N TYR A 108 18.13 -43.08 16.50
CA TYR A 108 17.02 -42.17 16.77
C TYR A 108 16.13 -42.63 17.92
N ARG A 109 15.74 -43.92 17.96
CA ARG A 109 14.95 -44.50 19.06
C ARG A 109 15.65 -44.29 20.40
N PHE A 110 16.97 -44.48 20.43
CA PHE A 110 17.81 -44.23 21.58
C PHE A 110 17.88 -42.73 21.97
N GLN A 111 18.07 -41.82 21.01
CA GLN A 111 18.13 -40.38 21.35
C GLN A 111 16.77 -39.83 21.80
N ARG A 112 15.67 -40.31 21.21
CA ARG A 112 14.30 -39.94 21.61
C ARG A 112 13.97 -40.45 23.01
N SER A 113 14.44 -41.64 23.38
CA SER A 113 14.28 -42.17 24.74
C SER A 113 15.09 -41.36 25.76
N LEU A 114 16.31 -40.92 25.42
CA LEU A 114 17.10 -40.00 26.26
C LEU A 114 16.43 -38.64 26.48
N GLU A 115 15.85 -38.02 25.45
CA GLU A 115 15.09 -36.77 25.61
C GLU A 115 13.82 -36.96 26.44
N ALA A 116 13.14 -38.09 26.26
CA ALA A 116 11.98 -38.46 27.07
C ALA A 116 12.37 -38.62 28.55
N TYR A 117 13.50 -39.28 28.83
CA TYR A 117 14.04 -39.37 30.18
C TYR A 117 14.33 -37.97 30.75
N GLN A 118 14.95 -37.07 30.00
CA GLN A 118 15.23 -35.71 30.49
C GLN A 118 13.96 -34.91 30.82
N LYS A 119 12.87 -35.10 30.06
CA LYS A 119 11.58 -34.43 30.34
C LYS A 119 10.80 -35.05 31.48
N VAL A 120 10.91 -36.37 31.67
CA VAL A 120 10.15 -37.11 32.69
C VAL A 120 10.88 -37.08 34.05
N PHE A 121 12.21 -37.10 34.06
CA PHE A 121 13.03 -36.99 35.27
C PHE A 121 13.29 -35.51 35.61
N THR A 122 12.27 -34.80 36.09
CA THR A 122 12.45 -33.52 36.78
C THR A 122 12.63 -33.73 38.29
N GLU A 123 13.29 -32.80 38.99
CA GLU A 123 13.57 -32.89 40.43
C GLU A 123 12.29 -33.24 41.23
N ASN A 124 12.18 -34.48 41.70
CA ASN A 124 11.08 -35.11 42.48
C ASN A 124 10.00 -35.95 41.76
N THR A 125 10.27 -36.62 40.64
CA THR A 125 9.30 -37.56 40.04
C THR A 125 9.65 -39.03 40.29
N THR A 126 8.83 -39.73 41.09
CA THR A 126 8.85 -41.21 41.18
C THR A 126 7.98 -41.79 40.07
N VAL A 127 8.61 -42.31 39.03
CA VAL A 127 7.93 -42.91 37.88
C VAL A 127 7.73 -44.42 38.14
N ILE A 128 6.48 -44.88 38.17
CA ILE A 128 6.13 -46.30 38.27
C ILE A 128 5.79 -46.78 36.86
N LEU A 129 6.71 -47.51 36.23
CA LEU A 129 6.53 -48.12 34.91
C LEU A 129 6.44 -49.65 35.06
N PRO A 130 5.59 -50.32 34.27
CA PRO A 130 5.57 -51.78 34.20
C PRO A 130 6.87 -52.31 33.59
N SER A 131 7.27 -53.52 34.00
CA SER A 131 8.56 -54.16 33.67
C SER A 131 8.76 -54.54 32.21
N ASP A 132 7.76 -54.31 31.36
CA ASP A 132 7.73 -54.58 29.92
C ASP A 132 7.83 -53.32 29.05
N SER A 133 8.07 -52.15 29.66
CA SER A 133 8.15 -50.89 28.92
C SER A 133 9.45 -50.78 28.12
N GLU A 134 9.35 -50.35 26.85
CA GLU A 134 10.49 -50.03 25.97
C GLU A 134 11.45 -48.97 26.58
N LEU A 135 10.97 -48.21 27.58
CA LEU A 135 11.77 -47.27 28.36
C LEU A 135 12.75 -47.94 29.34
N PHE A 136 12.58 -49.20 29.71
CA PHE A 136 13.52 -49.90 30.60
C PHE A 136 14.63 -50.62 29.83
N THR A 137 14.36 -51.07 28.60
CA THR A 137 15.30 -51.84 27.76
C THR A 137 16.63 -51.10 27.54
N TYR A 138 16.58 -49.80 27.28
CA TYR A 138 17.79 -48.98 27.06
C TYR A 138 18.54 -48.60 28.35
N LEU A 139 17.91 -48.72 29.53
CA LEU A 139 18.56 -48.48 30.83
C LEU A 139 19.23 -49.76 31.38
N GLU A 140 18.68 -50.93 31.06
CA GLU A 140 19.19 -52.23 31.49
C GLU A 140 20.35 -52.74 30.62
N SER A 141 20.43 -52.32 29.36
CA SER A 141 21.58 -52.57 28.50
C SER A 141 21.84 -51.40 27.54
N PRO A 142 23.03 -50.77 27.56
CA PRO A 142 23.38 -49.66 26.68
C PRO A 142 23.71 -50.11 25.24
N LYS A 143 23.50 -51.39 24.91
CA LYS A 143 23.67 -51.93 23.57
C LYS A 143 22.29 -52.13 22.95
N PRO A 144 22.00 -51.48 21.80
CA PRO A 144 20.80 -51.80 21.06
C PRO A 144 20.89 -53.27 20.67
N ASP A 145 19.82 -54.01 20.91
CA ASP A 145 19.72 -55.40 20.47
C ASP A 145 19.73 -55.36 18.94
N SER A 146 20.86 -55.72 18.36
CA SER A 146 21.02 -55.88 16.92
C SER A 146 20.26 -57.14 16.50
N GLY A 147 18.94 -57.04 16.47
CA GLY A 147 18.09 -57.97 15.75
C GLY A 147 18.35 -57.79 14.26
N ASN A 148 18.75 -58.89 13.61
CA ASN A 148 18.96 -59.09 12.16
C ASN A 148 18.38 -58.02 11.22
#